data_AF-A0AAV1UY08-F1
#
_entry.id   AF-A0AAV1UY08-F1
#
_cell.length_a   1.000
_cell.length_b   1.000
_cell.length_c   1.000
_cell.angle_alpha   90.00
_cell.angle_beta   90.00
_cell.angle_gamma   90.00
#
_symmetry.space_group_name_H-M   'P 1'
#
loop_
_entity.id
_entity.type
_entity.pdbx_description
1 polymer ?
#
loop_
_entity_poly.entity_id
_entity_poly.type
_entity_poly.pdbx_seq_one_letter_code
_entity_poly.pdbx_strand_id
1 'polypeptide(L)'
;MGGLMHMRPSETLKIDIVRYNGTEEDSLLGWFVEFDEAIMARHIVGDEMQVTFALSNLTGRAETWALGLKLHDPNLFESLEILKSRLKEAFEPPRAESRSRSALLRLKQGKRDVHAYAQHLRYLASSVTENPVDEHTLINVFIYGLVNGPVKTYMFRENFHTLEKAKAHVEQEDFSLRHSQANSSNYRTTRRQETGGPKTMDLCYIES
;
A
#
# COMPACT_ATOMS: atom_id res chain seq x y z
N MET A 1 -21.64 10.70 -56.27
CA MET A 1 -20.25 10.41 -55.85
C MET A 1 -20.18 10.52 -54.34
N GLY A 2 -20.48 9.44 -53.62
CA GLY A 2 -20.41 9.40 -52.16
C GLY A 2 -18.98 9.08 -51.72
N GLY A 3 -18.31 10.03 -51.07
CA GLY A 3 -16.97 9.84 -50.54
C GLY A 3 -16.99 8.89 -49.34
N LEU A 4 -16.29 7.77 -49.47
CA LEU A 4 -15.94 6.89 -48.35
C LEU A 4 -15.09 7.67 -47.35
N MET A 5 -15.65 7.98 -46.18
CA MET A 5 -14.89 8.46 -45.05
C MET A 5 -13.95 7.34 -44.59
N HIS A 6 -12.66 7.49 -44.89
CA HIS A 6 -11.62 6.67 -44.30
C HIS A 6 -11.56 7.02 -42.81
N MET A 7 -12.17 6.19 -41.96
CA MET A 7 -11.90 6.25 -40.53
C MET A 7 -10.44 5.84 -40.34
N ARG A 8 -9.61 6.74 -39.82
CA ARG A 8 -8.27 6.39 -39.36
C ARG A 8 -8.40 5.24 -38.36
N PRO A 9 -7.57 4.19 -38.44
CA PRO A 9 -7.50 3.22 -37.36
C PRO A 9 -7.16 3.98 -36.08
N SER A 10 -8.02 3.87 -35.06
CA SER A 10 -7.70 4.37 -33.73
C SER A 10 -6.42 3.67 -33.28
N GLU A 11 -5.33 4.42 -33.11
CA GLU A 11 -4.08 3.91 -32.56
C GLU A 11 -4.38 3.46 -31.12
N THR A 12 -4.52 2.16 -30.93
CA THR A 12 -4.70 1.54 -29.62
C THR A 12 -3.34 1.20 -29.04
N LEU A 13 -3.09 1.63 -27.81
CA LEU A 13 -1.84 1.33 -27.11
C LEU A 13 -1.80 -0.16 -26.77
N LYS A 14 -0.78 -0.87 -27.26
CA LYS A 14 -0.51 -2.26 -26.86
C LYS A 14 0.16 -2.27 -25.49
N ILE A 15 -0.66 -2.24 -24.44
CA ILE A 15 -0.19 -2.44 -23.06
C ILE A 15 -0.12 -3.94 -22.78
N ASP A 16 1.06 -4.48 -22.51
CA ASP A 16 1.18 -5.87 -22.05
C ASP A 16 0.73 -5.97 -20.60
N ILE A 17 -0.17 -6.92 -20.34
CA ILE A 17 -0.72 -7.20 -19.02
C ILE A 17 -0.06 -8.48 -18.51
N VAL A 18 0.29 -8.51 -17.23
CA VAL A 18 0.74 -9.76 -16.59
C VAL A 18 -0.41 -10.76 -16.63
N ARG A 19 -0.13 -11.98 -17.10
CA ARG A 19 -1.15 -13.02 -17.16
C ARG A 19 -1.43 -13.57 -15.75
N TYR A 20 -2.69 -13.78 -15.44
CA TYR A 20 -3.11 -14.29 -14.13
C TYR A 20 -3.10 -15.82 -14.14
N ASN A 21 -2.31 -16.46 -13.29
CA ASN A 21 -2.21 -17.93 -13.23
C ASN A 21 -3.21 -18.54 -12.24
N GLY A 22 -3.69 -17.78 -11.25
CA GLY A 22 -4.61 -18.30 -10.22
C GLY A 22 -3.87 -18.98 -9.07
N THR A 23 -2.64 -18.53 -8.79
CA THR A 23 -1.87 -18.99 -7.63
C THR A 23 -2.04 -18.04 -6.44
N GLU A 24 -1.68 -18.47 -5.23
CA GLU A 24 -1.76 -17.62 -4.03
C GLU A 24 -0.72 -16.48 -4.04
N GLU A 25 0.33 -16.59 -4.86
CA GLU A 25 1.34 -15.55 -5.04
C GLU A 25 0.85 -14.42 -5.95
N ASP A 26 -0.13 -14.70 -6.81
CA ASP A 26 -0.70 -13.71 -7.72
C ASP A 26 -1.77 -12.87 -7.00
N SER A 27 -1.58 -11.55 -6.99
CA SER A 27 -2.61 -10.63 -6.51
C SER A 27 -3.74 -10.50 -7.53
N LEU A 28 -4.86 -11.21 -7.32
CA LEU A 28 -6.06 -11.09 -8.17
C LEU A 28 -6.56 -9.64 -8.27
N LEU A 29 -6.56 -8.91 -7.15
CA LEU A 29 -6.97 -7.51 -7.12
C LEU A 29 -5.98 -6.61 -7.88
N GLY A 30 -4.68 -6.89 -7.77
CA GLY A 30 -3.66 -6.17 -8.54
C GLY A 30 -3.85 -6.38 -10.04
N TRP A 31 -4.12 -7.63 -10.44
CA TRP A 31 -4.42 -7.96 -11.82
C TRP A 31 -5.67 -7.25 -12.36
N PHE A 32 -6.75 -7.13 -11.57
CA PHE A 32 -7.93 -6.36 -11.99
C PHE A 32 -7.62 -4.90 -12.28
N VAL A 33 -6.77 -4.25 -11.46
CA VAL A 33 -6.38 -2.85 -11.68
C VAL A 33 -5.62 -2.69 -13.00
N GLU A 34 -4.58 -3.51 -13.23
CA GLU A 34 -3.82 -3.49 -14.49
C GLU A 34 -4.72 -3.80 -15.69
N PHE A 35 -5.66 -4.73 -15.51
CA PHE A 35 -6.58 -5.13 -16.56
C PHE A 35 -7.57 -4.01 -16.93
N ASP A 36 -8.12 -3.30 -15.94
CA ASP A 36 -9.02 -2.17 -16.16
C ASP A 36 -8.31 -1.01 -16.85
N GLU A 37 -7.06 -0.72 -16.47
CA GLU A 37 -6.21 0.26 -17.15
C GLU A 37 -5.96 -0.12 -18.62
N ALA A 38 -5.71 -1.40 -18.90
CA ALA A 38 -5.49 -1.86 -20.26
C ALA A 38 -6.78 -1.84 -21.11
N ILE A 39 -7.94 -2.14 -20.55
CA ILE A 39 -9.24 -1.97 -21.21
C ILE A 39 -9.44 -0.51 -21.61
N MET A 40 -9.17 0.42 -20.69
CA MET A 40 -9.29 1.86 -20.94
C MET A 40 -8.33 2.31 -22.04
N ALA A 41 -7.06 1.93 -21.97
CA ALA A 41 -6.03 2.33 -22.92
C ALA A 41 -6.23 1.74 -24.33
N ARG A 42 -6.86 0.55 -24.41
CA ARG A 42 -7.18 -0.12 -25.67
C ARG A 42 -8.57 0.25 -26.20
N HIS A 43 -9.33 1.07 -25.48
CA HIS A 43 -10.71 1.45 -25.81
C HIS A 43 -11.64 0.26 -26.09
N ILE A 44 -11.59 -0.77 -25.24
CA ILE A 44 -12.45 -1.95 -25.37
C ILE A 44 -13.80 -1.66 -24.68
N VAL A 45 -14.85 -1.44 -25.46
CA VAL A 45 -16.16 -0.99 -24.92
C VAL A 45 -17.18 -2.13 -24.78
N GLY A 46 -17.12 -3.18 -25.60
CA GLY A 46 -18.12 -4.25 -25.58
C GLY A 46 -17.85 -5.31 -24.51
N ASP A 47 -18.89 -5.67 -23.73
CA ASP A 47 -18.81 -6.69 -22.66
C ASP A 47 -18.21 -8.02 -23.15
N GLU A 48 -18.66 -8.52 -24.30
CA GLU A 48 -18.13 -9.74 -24.91
C GLU A 48 -16.63 -9.62 -25.24
N MET A 49 -16.18 -8.46 -25.73
CA MET A 49 -14.77 -8.21 -26.03
C MET A 49 -13.94 -8.11 -24.76
N GLN A 50 -14.47 -7.44 -23.72
CA GLN A 50 -13.80 -7.34 -22.42
C GLN A 50 -13.67 -8.72 -21.76
N VAL A 51 -14.73 -9.53 -21.78
CA VAL A 51 -14.72 -10.90 -21.26
C VAL A 51 -13.75 -11.77 -22.06
N THR A 52 -13.80 -11.73 -23.38
CA THR A 52 -12.89 -12.51 -24.24
C THR A 52 -11.43 -12.11 -24.00
N PHE A 53 -11.18 -10.81 -23.89
CA PHE A 53 -9.86 -10.29 -23.57
C PHE A 53 -9.39 -10.74 -22.17
N ALA A 54 -10.24 -10.64 -21.14
CA ALA A 54 -9.93 -11.12 -19.79
C ALA A 54 -9.54 -12.60 -19.80
N LEU A 55 -10.38 -13.43 -20.43
CA LEU A 55 -10.16 -14.88 -20.54
C LEU A 55 -8.82 -15.20 -21.23
N SER A 56 -8.46 -14.48 -22.30
CA SER A 56 -7.17 -14.66 -22.99
C SER A 56 -5.94 -14.28 -22.15
N ASN A 57 -6.13 -13.54 -21.05
CA ASN A 57 -5.07 -13.16 -20.12
C ASN A 57 -5.02 -14.07 -18.88
N LEU A 58 -5.91 -15.05 -18.77
CA LEU A 58 -5.83 -16.11 -17.79
C LEU A 58 -4.86 -17.19 -18.28
N THR A 59 -4.14 -17.81 -17.35
CA THR A 59 -3.23 -18.93 -17.62
C THR A 59 -3.33 -19.98 -16.53
N GLY A 60 -2.81 -21.18 -16.79
CA GLY A 60 -2.62 -22.23 -15.79
C GLY A 60 -3.91 -22.60 -15.06
N ARG A 61 -3.98 -22.36 -13.74
CA ARG A 61 -5.15 -22.75 -12.94
C ARG A 61 -6.38 -21.92 -13.29
N ALA A 62 -6.21 -20.60 -13.45
CA ALA A 62 -7.29 -19.68 -13.81
C ALA A 62 -7.88 -20.00 -15.19
N GLU A 63 -7.03 -20.31 -16.17
CA GLU A 63 -7.46 -20.73 -17.50
C GLU A 63 -8.26 -22.05 -17.46
N THR A 64 -7.72 -23.07 -16.78
CA THR A 64 -8.38 -24.38 -16.67
C THR A 64 -9.75 -24.27 -16.01
N TRP A 65 -9.84 -23.46 -14.95
CA TRP A 65 -11.10 -23.15 -14.26
C TRP A 65 -12.11 -22.47 -15.21
N ALA A 66 -11.68 -21.43 -15.91
CA ALA A 66 -12.56 -20.66 -16.78
C ALA A 66 -13.07 -21.51 -17.96
N LEU A 67 -12.21 -22.34 -18.56
CA LEU A 67 -12.58 -23.28 -19.61
C LEU A 67 -13.60 -24.31 -19.12
N GLY A 68 -13.38 -24.89 -17.93
CA GLY A 68 -14.33 -25.83 -17.33
C GLY A 68 -15.73 -25.22 -17.18
N LEU A 69 -15.80 -23.98 -16.72
CA LEU A 69 -17.08 -23.25 -16.61
C LEU A 69 -17.74 -23.00 -17.97
N LYS A 70 -16.99 -22.53 -18.98
CA LYS A 70 -17.54 -22.29 -20.33
C LYS A 70 -18.01 -23.55 -21.05
N LEU A 71 -17.41 -24.70 -20.75
CA LEU A 71 -17.86 -25.98 -21.30
C LEU A 71 -19.23 -26.40 -20.76
N HIS A 72 -19.54 -26.04 -19.52
CA HIS A 72 -20.85 -26.28 -18.92
C HIS A 72 -21.90 -25.26 -19.37
N ASP A 73 -21.52 -23.98 -19.43
CA ASP A 73 -22.38 -22.90 -19.90
C ASP A 73 -21.57 -21.88 -20.72
N PRO A 74 -21.73 -21.89 -22.06
CA PRO A 74 -21.03 -20.96 -22.94
C PRO A 74 -21.30 -19.48 -22.67
N ASN A 75 -22.47 -19.16 -22.08
CA ASN A 75 -22.94 -17.79 -21.86
C ASN A 75 -22.77 -17.32 -20.40
N LEU A 76 -22.08 -18.10 -19.56
CA LEU A 76 -21.94 -17.82 -18.13
C LEU A 76 -21.39 -16.41 -17.80
N PHE A 77 -20.53 -15.88 -18.67
CA PHE A 77 -19.87 -14.59 -18.48
C PHE A 77 -20.53 -13.51 -19.35
N GLU A 78 -21.72 -13.08 -18.96
CA GLU A 78 -22.49 -12.04 -19.69
C GLU A 78 -21.83 -10.66 -19.63
N SER A 79 -21.04 -10.38 -18.60
CA SER A 79 -20.31 -9.11 -18.44
C SER A 79 -18.97 -9.30 -17.73
N LEU A 80 -18.09 -8.30 -17.84
CA LEU A 80 -16.82 -8.28 -17.14
C LEU A 80 -17.00 -8.35 -15.61
N GLU A 81 -18.02 -7.68 -15.08
CA GLU A 81 -18.30 -7.66 -13.64
C GLU A 81 -18.70 -9.05 -13.12
N ILE A 82 -19.48 -9.82 -13.90
CA ILE A 82 -19.80 -11.20 -13.55
C ILE A 82 -18.53 -12.06 -13.55
N LEU A 83 -17.67 -11.91 -14.56
CA LEU A 83 -16.39 -12.65 -14.60
C LEU A 83 -15.49 -12.30 -13.40
N LYS A 84 -15.31 -11.01 -13.08
CA LYS A 84 -14.53 -10.57 -11.90
C LYS A 84 -15.09 -11.13 -10.61
N SER A 85 -16.42 -11.11 -10.44
CA SER A 85 -17.09 -11.67 -9.26
C SER A 85 -16.83 -13.17 -9.11
N ARG A 86 -16.96 -13.95 -10.20
CA ARG A 86 -16.67 -15.39 -10.21
C ARG A 86 -15.19 -15.69 -9.95
N LEU A 87 -14.27 -14.89 -10.50
CA LEU A 87 -12.84 -15.01 -10.23
C LEU A 87 -12.53 -14.78 -8.75
N LYS A 88 -13.16 -13.77 -8.12
CA LYS A 88 -13.05 -13.56 -6.67
C LYS A 88 -13.56 -14.77 -5.90
N GLU A 89 -14.74 -15.27 -6.22
CA GLU A 89 -15.32 -16.44 -5.55
C GLU A 89 -14.42 -17.68 -5.63
N ALA A 90 -13.76 -17.89 -6.77
CA ALA A 90 -12.94 -19.08 -7.01
C ALA A 90 -11.52 -18.99 -6.45
N PHE A 91 -10.88 -17.81 -6.52
CA PHE A 91 -9.46 -17.65 -6.23
C PHE A 91 -9.17 -16.79 -4.99
N GLU A 92 -10.12 -15.98 -4.54
CA GLU A 92 -9.94 -15.23 -3.30
C GLU A 92 -10.22 -16.16 -2.11
N PRO A 93 -9.27 -16.33 -1.18
CA PRO A 93 -9.47 -17.27 -0.10
C PRO A 93 -10.65 -16.81 0.79
N PRO A 94 -11.44 -17.72 1.39
CA PRO A 94 -12.66 -17.35 2.10
C PRO A 94 -12.44 -16.25 3.15
N ARG A 95 -13.34 -15.26 3.19
CA ARG A 95 -13.27 -14.13 4.13
C ARG A 95 -11.97 -13.31 4.01
N ALA A 96 -11.35 -13.22 2.84
CA ALA A 96 -10.13 -12.44 2.63
C ALA A 96 -10.32 -10.97 3.06
N GLU A 97 -11.43 -10.33 2.69
CA GLU A 97 -11.72 -8.97 3.14
C GLU A 97 -11.79 -8.85 4.67
N SER A 98 -12.47 -9.80 5.31
CA SER A 98 -12.56 -9.84 6.78
C SER A 98 -11.18 -10.03 7.43
N ARG A 99 -10.31 -10.82 6.80
CA ARG A 99 -8.92 -11.01 7.23
C ARG A 99 -8.10 -9.73 7.05
N SER A 100 -8.21 -9.05 5.91
CA SER A 100 -7.56 -7.77 5.63
C SER A 100 -8.00 -6.68 6.61
N ARG A 101 -9.32 -6.55 6.85
CA ARG A 101 -9.89 -5.64 7.85
C ARG A 101 -9.38 -5.95 9.25
N SER A 102 -9.37 -7.23 9.64
CA SER A 102 -8.85 -7.65 10.94
C SER A 102 -7.35 -7.39 11.10
N ALA A 103 -6.57 -7.58 10.04
CA ALA A 103 -5.14 -7.29 10.00
C ALA A 103 -4.87 -5.79 10.10
N LEU A 104 -5.66 -4.98 9.38
CA LEU A 104 -5.61 -3.52 9.40
C LEU A 104 -5.84 -2.99 10.82
N LEU A 105 -6.92 -3.42 11.48
CA LEU A 105 -7.26 -2.97 12.85
C LEU A 105 -6.20 -3.37 13.90
N ARG A 106 -5.45 -4.44 13.65
CA ARG A 106 -4.34 -4.90 14.52
C ARG A 106 -2.97 -4.42 14.06
N LEU A 107 -2.90 -3.58 13.02
CA LEU A 107 -1.64 -3.24 12.38
C LEU A 107 -0.73 -2.46 13.35
N LYS A 108 0.51 -2.94 13.51
CA LYS A 108 1.57 -2.29 14.26
C LYS A 108 2.81 -2.10 13.38
N GLN A 109 3.53 -1.00 13.58
CA GLN A 109 4.78 -0.71 12.87
C GLN A 109 5.85 -1.77 13.15
N GLY A 110 5.97 -2.22 14.41
CA GLY A 110 6.93 -3.25 14.79
C GLY A 110 8.37 -2.82 14.47
N LYS A 111 9.10 -3.65 13.73
CA LYS A 111 10.49 -3.38 13.32
C LYS A 111 10.61 -2.69 11.95
N ARG A 112 9.49 -2.40 11.29
CA ARG A 112 9.47 -1.78 9.96
C ARG A 112 9.83 -0.30 10.07
N ASP A 113 10.53 0.22 9.08
CA ASP A 113 10.61 1.67 8.91
C ASP A 113 9.22 2.27 8.65
N VAL A 114 9.11 3.58 8.82
CA VAL A 114 7.85 4.32 8.68
C VAL A 114 7.24 4.16 7.28
N HIS A 115 8.08 4.16 6.24
CA HIS A 115 7.60 4.08 4.87
C HIS A 115 7.02 2.70 4.57
N ALA A 116 7.75 1.63 4.90
CA ALA A 116 7.28 0.25 4.76
C ALA A 116 6.02 -0.02 5.59
N TYR A 117 5.90 0.61 6.76
CA TYR A 117 4.69 0.58 7.59
C TYR A 117 3.49 1.27 6.91
N ALA A 118 3.68 2.48 6.39
CA ALA A 118 2.65 3.23 5.69
C ALA A 118 2.17 2.52 4.42
N GLN A 119 3.07 1.88 3.67
CA GLN A 119 2.70 1.07 2.50
C GLN A 119 1.87 -0.16 2.90
N HIS A 120 2.21 -0.82 4.00
CA HIS A 120 1.43 -1.98 4.45
C HIS A 120 0.03 -1.59 4.91
N LEU A 121 -0.11 -0.44 5.58
CA LEU A 121 -1.43 0.12 5.90
C LEU A 121 -2.23 0.40 4.62
N ARG A 122 -1.62 1.05 3.62
CA ARG A 122 -2.26 1.32 2.33
C ARG A 122 -2.75 0.04 1.65
N TYR A 123 -1.89 -0.98 1.57
CA TYR A 123 -2.26 -2.28 1.01
C TYR A 123 -3.48 -2.91 1.70
N LEU A 124 -3.47 -2.95 3.04
CA LEU A 124 -4.58 -3.52 3.81
C LEU A 124 -5.87 -2.71 3.67
N ALA A 125 -5.77 -1.38 3.61
CA ALA A 125 -6.93 -0.51 3.38
C ALA A 125 -7.52 -0.71 1.97
N SER A 126 -6.68 -0.80 0.94
CA SER A 126 -7.11 -1.07 -0.44
C SER A 126 -7.69 -2.46 -0.65
N SER A 127 -7.31 -3.43 0.20
CA SER A 127 -7.86 -4.79 0.17
C SER A 127 -9.27 -4.88 0.79
N VAL A 128 -9.79 -3.80 1.35
CA VAL A 128 -11.14 -3.72 1.94
C VAL A 128 -12.06 -2.94 1.00
N THR A 129 -12.67 -3.62 0.04
CA THR A 129 -13.38 -2.96 -1.07
C THR A 129 -14.86 -2.72 -0.85
N GLU A 130 -15.59 -3.64 -0.20
CA GLU A 130 -17.06 -3.54 -0.13
C GLU A 130 -17.53 -2.49 0.88
N ASN A 131 -16.89 -2.45 2.04
CA ASN A 131 -17.19 -1.50 3.11
C ASN A 131 -15.87 -0.90 3.64
N PRO A 132 -15.32 0.10 2.94
CA PRO A 132 -14.03 0.69 3.28
C PRO A 132 -14.06 1.27 4.70
N VAL A 133 -12.93 1.16 5.40
CA VAL A 133 -12.79 1.70 6.75
C VAL A 133 -12.78 3.23 6.68
N ASP A 134 -13.51 3.89 7.57
CA ASP A 134 -13.58 5.35 7.61
C ASP A 134 -12.20 5.97 7.89
N GLU A 135 -12.00 7.18 7.36
CA GLU A 135 -10.70 7.84 7.39
C GLU A 135 -10.23 8.15 8.82
N HIS A 136 -11.15 8.48 9.72
CA HIS A 136 -10.83 8.73 11.11
C HIS A 136 -10.34 7.45 11.82
N THR A 137 -10.97 6.30 11.57
CA THR A 137 -10.50 5.00 12.06
C THR A 137 -9.14 4.64 11.46
N LEU A 138 -8.92 4.88 10.16
CA LEU A 138 -7.62 4.63 9.52
C LEU A 138 -6.49 5.46 10.14
N ILE A 139 -6.72 6.76 10.37
CA ILE A 139 -5.78 7.67 11.04
C ILE A 139 -5.47 7.14 12.44
N ASN A 140 -6.50 6.77 13.20
CA ASN A 140 -6.32 6.23 14.55
C ASN A 140 -5.50 4.93 14.52
N VAL A 141 -5.86 3.96 13.69
CA VAL A 141 -5.11 2.70 13.52
C VAL A 141 -3.64 2.99 13.20
N PHE A 142 -3.38 3.91 12.28
CA PHE A 142 -2.03 4.30 11.89
C PHE A 142 -1.23 4.90 13.05
N ILE A 143 -1.76 5.92 13.72
CA ILE A 143 -1.07 6.60 14.84
C ILE A 143 -0.89 5.66 16.04
N TYR A 144 -1.92 4.91 16.42
CA TYR A 144 -1.85 3.92 17.51
C TYR A 144 -0.90 2.76 17.18
N GLY A 145 -0.71 2.46 15.91
CA GLY A 145 0.15 1.40 15.43
C GLY A 145 1.65 1.75 15.38
N LEU A 146 1.99 3.05 15.40
CA LEU A 146 3.39 3.50 15.47
C LEU A 146 4.12 2.93 16.70
N VAL A 147 5.44 2.76 16.56
CA VAL A 147 6.33 2.44 17.67
C VAL A 147 6.29 3.58 18.68
N ASN A 148 6.32 3.24 19.97
CA ASN A 148 6.35 4.25 21.02
C ASN A 148 7.66 5.04 20.95
N GLY A 149 7.55 6.37 20.89
CA GLY A 149 8.68 7.27 20.74
C GLY A 149 8.25 8.69 20.39
N PRO A 150 9.20 9.60 20.11
CA PRO A 150 8.91 11.01 19.87
C PRO A 150 7.94 11.24 18.71
N VAL A 151 8.08 10.49 17.61
CA VAL A 151 7.15 10.57 16.45
C VAL A 151 5.72 10.32 16.88
N LYS A 152 5.46 9.20 17.56
CA LYS A 152 4.12 8.84 18.03
C LYS A 152 3.56 9.87 19.00
N THR A 153 4.37 10.37 19.93
CA THR A 153 3.97 11.42 20.87
C THR A 153 3.60 12.70 20.16
N TYR A 154 4.36 13.10 19.13
CA TYR A 154 4.04 14.25 18.31
C TYR A 154 2.73 14.05 17.56
N MET A 155 2.53 12.89 16.93
CA MET A 155 1.30 12.59 16.17
C MET A 155 0.03 12.67 17.01
N PHE A 156 0.08 12.31 18.30
CA PHE A 156 -1.08 12.44 19.20
C PHE A 156 -1.41 13.88 19.61
N ARG A 157 -0.50 14.83 19.40
CA ARG A 157 -0.72 16.26 19.69
C ARG A 157 -1.33 17.01 18.53
N GLU A 158 -1.09 16.52 17.33
CA GLU A 158 -1.64 17.09 16.10
C GLU A 158 -3.03 16.56 15.79
N ASN A 159 -3.81 17.34 15.05
CA ASN A 159 -5.11 16.91 14.54
C ASN A 159 -5.02 16.66 13.03
N PHE A 160 -5.34 15.44 12.62
CA PHE A 160 -5.34 15.03 11.22
C PHE A 160 -6.76 14.77 10.75
N HIS A 161 -7.11 15.37 9.60
CA HIS A 161 -8.39 15.11 8.93
C HIS A 161 -8.26 14.14 7.77
N THR A 162 -7.02 13.84 7.33
CA THR A 162 -6.78 12.88 6.26
C THR A 162 -5.62 11.95 6.57
N LEU A 163 -5.73 10.71 6.08
CA LEU A 163 -4.69 9.69 6.28
C LEU A 163 -3.39 10.07 5.56
N GLU A 164 -3.50 10.65 4.36
CA GLU A 164 -2.32 11.07 3.59
C GLU A 164 -1.53 12.17 4.33
N LYS A 165 -2.22 13.13 4.96
CA LYS A 165 -1.54 14.15 5.79
C LYS A 165 -0.85 13.52 6.99
N ALA A 166 -1.51 12.60 7.69
CA ALA A 166 -0.92 11.91 8.82
C ALA A 166 0.35 11.15 8.41
N LYS A 167 0.31 10.39 7.33
CA LYS A 167 1.48 9.67 6.80
C LYS A 167 2.64 10.59 6.43
N ALA A 168 2.38 11.65 5.66
CA ALA A 168 3.40 12.61 5.27
C ALA A 168 4.07 13.25 6.50
N HIS A 169 3.28 13.55 7.54
CA HIS A 169 3.80 14.12 8.77
C HIS A 169 4.66 13.12 9.57
N VAL A 170 4.28 11.84 9.62
CA VAL A 170 5.09 10.79 10.24
C VAL A 170 6.43 10.62 9.52
N GLU A 171 6.42 10.61 8.19
CA GLU A 171 7.65 10.53 7.39
C GLU A 171 8.57 11.74 7.65
N GLN A 172 7.99 12.94 7.69
CA GLN A 172 8.74 14.17 7.98
C GLN A 172 9.35 14.19 9.39
N GLU A 173 8.62 13.74 10.40
CA GLU A 173 9.09 13.69 11.79
C GLU A 173 10.17 12.62 11.98
N ASP A 174 9.97 11.42 11.42
CA ASP A 174 10.98 10.34 11.47
C ASP A 174 12.27 10.78 10.77
N PHE A 175 12.15 11.44 9.61
CA PHE A 175 13.29 12.04 8.92
C PHE A 175 14.00 13.07 9.80
N SER A 176 13.27 14.02 10.37
CA SER A 176 13.83 15.11 11.20
C SER A 176 14.56 14.56 12.44
N LEU A 177 13.99 13.54 13.09
CA LEU A 177 14.61 12.88 14.24
C LEU A 177 15.91 12.16 13.86
N ARG A 178 15.92 11.38 12.78
CA ARG A 178 17.13 10.71 12.31
C ARG A 178 18.24 11.69 11.97
N HIS A 179 17.90 12.82 11.36
CA HIS A 179 18.87 13.88 11.04
C HIS A 179 19.43 14.56 12.29
N SER A 180 18.57 14.88 13.27
CA SER A 180 19.03 15.47 14.53
C SER A 180 19.97 14.52 15.33
N GLN A 181 19.68 13.22 15.34
CA GLN A 181 20.50 12.21 16.00
C GLN A 181 21.87 12.04 15.33
N ALA A 182 21.89 12.00 13.98
CA ALA A 182 23.13 11.95 13.22
C ALA A 182 24.03 13.17 13.50
N ASN A 183 23.43 14.37 13.54
CA ASN A 183 24.15 15.60 13.85
C ASN A 183 24.64 15.62 15.31
N SER A 184 23.85 15.12 16.27
CA SER A 184 24.26 15.03 17.68
C SER A 184 25.43 14.05 17.91
N SER A 185 25.45 12.93 17.17
CA SER A 185 26.54 11.94 17.25
C SER A 185 27.90 12.51 16.83
N ASN A 186 27.93 13.46 15.90
CA ASN A 186 29.17 14.09 15.42
C ASN A 186 29.84 15.00 16.47
N TYR A 187 29.11 15.44 17.51
CA TYR A 187 29.69 16.24 18.60
C TYR A 187 30.25 15.40 19.75
N ARG A 188 30.11 14.07 19.73
CA ARG A 188 30.53 13.19 20.84
C ARG A 188 31.89 12.53 20.68
N THR A 189 32.77 13.10 19.85
CA THR A 189 34.18 12.68 19.76
C THR A 189 35.11 13.81 20.18
N THR A 190 35.13 14.13 21.47
CA THR A 190 36.37 14.55 22.15
C THR A 190 36.38 13.97 23.55
N ARG A 191 37.16 12.90 23.72
CA ARG A 191 37.71 12.50 25.01
C ARG A 191 38.53 13.70 25.51
N ARG A 192 37.95 14.57 26.33
CA ARG A 192 38.71 15.63 26.97
C ARG A 192 39.55 14.98 28.07
N GLN A 193 40.86 14.96 27.82
CA GLN A 193 41.90 14.63 28.79
C GLN A 193 41.63 15.31 30.13
N GLU A 194 41.89 14.58 31.21
CA GLU A 194 42.08 15.14 32.54
C GLU A 194 43.26 16.11 32.49
N THR A 195 42.98 17.39 32.25
CA THR A 195 43.95 18.46 32.48
C THR A 195 43.48 19.28 33.66
N GLY A 196 44.08 18.98 34.82
CA GLY A 196 44.24 19.86 35.97
C GLY A 196 43.02 20.71 36.35
N GLY A 197 42.17 20.18 37.22
CA GLY A 197 41.22 21.00 37.97
C GLY A 197 41.95 22.03 38.84
N PRO A 198 41.34 23.19 39.13
CA PRO A 198 41.97 24.21 39.98
C PRO A 198 42.14 23.67 41.40
N LYS A 199 43.36 23.82 41.95
CA LYS A 199 43.71 23.46 43.32
C LYS A 199 42.75 24.11 44.33
N THR A 200 42.28 23.32 45.27
CA THR A 200 41.58 23.77 46.48
C THR A 200 42.49 24.70 47.28
N MET A 201 41.95 25.83 47.74
CA MET A 201 42.66 26.82 48.55
C MET A 201 42.48 26.45 50.02
N ASP A 202 43.56 26.06 50.70
CA ASP A 202 43.55 25.75 52.13
C ASP A 202 43.46 27.04 52.95
N LEU A 203 42.32 27.25 53.62
CA LEU A 203 42.11 28.36 54.55
C LEU A 203 42.82 28.03 55.86
N CYS A 204 43.96 28.69 56.12
CA CYS A 204 44.58 28.68 57.44
C CYS A 204 43.73 29.48 58.42
N TYR A 205 43.29 28.83 59.50
CA TYR A 205 42.73 29.48 60.69
C TYR A 205 43.84 30.29 61.36
N ILE A 206 43.57 31.56 61.66
CA ILE A 206 44.35 32.32 62.65
C ILE A 206 43.48 32.40 63.90
N GLU A 207 43.92 31.70 64.95
CA GLU A 207 43.53 31.97 66.32
C GLU A 207 44.16 33.30 66.76
N SER A 208 43.34 34.23 67.26
CA SER A 208 43.63 35.16 68.36
C SER A 208 42.36 35.90 68.75
#